data_AF-A0A2U1S509-F1
#
_entry.id   AF-A0A2U1S509-F1
#
_cell.length_a   1.000
_cell.length_b   1.000
_cell.length_c   1.000
_cell.angle_alpha   90.00
_cell.angle_beta   90.00
_cell.angle_gamma   90.00
#
_symmetry.space_group_name_H-M   'P 1'
#
loop_
_entity.id
_entity.type
_entity.pdbx_description
1 polymer ?
#
loop_
_entity_poly.entity_id
_entity_poly.type
_entity_poly.pdbx_seq_one_letter_code
_entity_poly.pdbx_strand_id
1 'polypeptide(L)'
;MKVLIPAIRGTMGGRQYFTISISLAEIPRLFRFNDWEQCTPELRAQRVLNKSRVPDIAKYILDNEDGYLFSSITASYSCEVKFTPINDNSDLGMLEMELENLELIINDGQHRSAGIAAALKENPALGKDKISVLLFPKENLDRLQQMFTDLNRYAHKTSKSLDILYDHRDNLSALTMDVSEQVEVFRGMVDKEKIAIPMRSPKLFTLATLYDANEELVGSKADKCGTKDYETRLGLAVQYWTALSNVVTDWRKAKEGDVKAPELRQEKINTHAVVMRALGGAGRALIEEYPKDWQKRLEPLREIDWRKSVGSKVNPLWDNVCITAGSVVSNRQARVETLAVLRRILGVSSVAREQKLLDRTRSKVNNKAEAQA
;
A
#
# COMPACT_ATOMS: atom_id res chain seq x y z
N MET A 1 21.79 -39.93 0.80
CA MET A 1 21.79 -39.54 2.24
C MET A 1 20.34 -39.31 2.67
N LYS A 2 19.93 -39.82 3.84
CA LYS A 2 18.56 -39.67 4.38
C LYS A 2 18.52 -38.63 5.50
N VAL A 3 17.47 -37.82 5.55
CA VAL A 3 17.24 -36.84 6.62
C VAL A 3 15.97 -37.20 7.37
N LEU A 4 16.04 -37.10 8.70
CA LEU A 4 14.91 -37.31 9.60
C LEU A 4 14.51 -35.96 10.20
N ILE A 5 13.27 -35.54 9.95
CA ILE A 5 12.74 -34.26 10.41
C ILE A 5 11.50 -34.53 11.28
N PRO A 6 11.41 -33.96 12.50
CA PRO A 6 10.17 -33.97 13.25
C PRO A 6 9.05 -33.31 12.44
N ALA A 7 7.93 -34.01 12.29
CA ALA A 7 6.82 -33.59 11.45
C ALA A 7 5.48 -33.90 12.10
N ILE A 8 4.48 -33.07 11.77
CA ILE A 8 3.08 -33.32 12.07
C ILE A 8 2.38 -33.68 10.76
N ARG A 9 1.82 -34.87 10.68
CA ARG A 9 1.00 -35.34 9.57
C ARG A 9 -0.41 -34.77 9.70
N GLY A 10 -0.98 -34.31 8.60
CA GLY A 10 -2.33 -33.78 8.56
C GLY A 10 -3.04 -34.16 7.27
N THR A 11 -4.35 -33.91 7.21
CA THR A 11 -5.15 -34.06 5.99
C THR A 11 -5.92 -32.77 5.71
N MET A 12 -5.79 -32.22 4.50
CA MET A 12 -6.47 -31.01 4.05
C MET A 12 -7.06 -31.24 2.66
N GLY A 13 -8.37 -31.05 2.50
CA GLY A 13 -9.04 -31.27 1.21
C GLY A 13 -8.87 -32.68 0.65
N GLY A 14 -8.79 -33.70 1.53
CA GLY A 14 -8.54 -35.09 1.16
C GLY A 14 -7.07 -35.42 0.85
N ARG A 15 -6.14 -34.47 0.96
CA ARG A 15 -4.72 -34.67 0.74
C ARG A 15 -3.96 -34.77 2.05
N GLN A 16 -3.09 -35.75 2.15
CA GLN A 16 -2.12 -35.81 3.23
C GLN A 16 -1.04 -34.74 3.03
N TYR A 17 -0.62 -34.10 4.12
CA TYR A 17 0.50 -33.16 4.13
C TYR A 17 1.28 -33.29 5.44
N PHE A 18 2.48 -32.71 5.47
CA PHE A 18 3.31 -32.65 6.66
C PHE A 18 3.64 -31.20 7.02
N THR A 19 3.53 -30.86 8.28
CA THR A 19 4.06 -29.61 8.82
C THR A 19 5.41 -29.89 9.46
N ILE A 20 6.44 -29.18 9.01
CA ILE A 20 7.79 -29.23 9.60
C ILE A 20 8.25 -27.84 10.01
N SER A 21 9.20 -27.77 10.95
CA SER A 21 9.85 -26.53 11.34
C SER A 21 11.33 -26.60 10.93
N ILE A 22 11.76 -25.69 10.06
CA ILE A 22 13.15 -25.65 9.58
C ILE A 22 13.82 -24.33 9.97
N SER A 23 15.12 -24.41 10.21
CA SER A 23 15.95 -23.23 10.44
C SER A 23 15.98 -22.35 9.19
N LEU A 24 16.01 -21.02 9.38
CA LEU A 24 16.13 -20.08 8.26
C LEU A 24 17.39 -20.33 7.44
N ALA A 25 18.48 -20.80 8.06
CA ALA A 25 19.73 -21.15 7.36
C ALA A 25 19.57 -22.27 6.32
N GLU A 26 18.56 -23.14 6.50
CA GLU A 26 18.28 -24.25 5.58
C GLU A 26 17.41 -23.81 4.39
N ILE A 27 16.73 -22.66 4.47
CA ILE A 27 15.84 -22.15 3.43
C ILE A 27 16.56 -22.01 2.07
N PRO A 28 17.73 -21.33 1.96
CA PRO A 28 18.41 -21.18 0.68
C PRO A 28 19.00 -22.50 0.14
N ARG A 29 19.22 -23.49 1.01
CA ARG A 29 19.77 -24.80 0.66
C ARG A 29 18.70 -25.74 0.11
N LEU A 30 17.54 -25.77 0.76
CA LEU A 30 16.40 -26.62 0.44
C LEU A 30 15.58 -26.07 -0.74
N PHE A 31 15.42 -24.76 -0.82
CA PHE A 31 14.68 -24.11 -1.89
C PHE A 31 15.64 -23.45 -2.88
N ARG A 32 16.23 -24.28 -3.75
CA ARG A 32 17.08 -23.78 -4.84
C ARG A 32 16.21 -23.06 -5.86
N PHE A 33 16.48 -21.78 -6.07
CA PHE A 33 15.80 -20.96 -7.08
C PHE A 33 16.42 -21.20 -8.46
N ASN A 34 16.28 -22.40 -9.02
CA ASN A 34 16.88 -22.73 -10.31
C ASN A 34 15.85 -22.83 -11.47
N ASP A 35 16.21 -22.15 -12.55
CA ASP A 35 16.02 -22.47 -13.99
C ASP A 35 14.64 -22.45 -14.67
N TRP A 36 13.55 -22.10 -13.99
CA TRP A 36 12.23 -21.99 -14.66
C TRP A 36 11.99 -20.64 -15.37
N GLU A 37 12.94 -19.69 -15.29
CA GLU A 37 12.88 -18.42 -16.03
C GLU A 37 12.83 -18.64 -17.56
N GLN A 38 13.32 -19.77 -18.06
CA GLN A 38 13.42 -20.11 -19.50
C GLN A 38 12.20 -20.88 -20.06
N CYS A 39 11.33 -21.44 -19.22
CA CYS A 39 10.11 -22.16 -19.66
C CYS A 39 8.98 -21.17 -20.03
N THR A 40 8.04 -21.56 -20.91
CA THR A 40 6.84 -20.73 -21.17
C THR A 40 5.93 -20.69 -19.92
N PRO A 41 5.14 -19.62 -19.71
CA PRO A 41 4.29 -19.48 -18.52
C PRO A 41 3.38 -20.67 -18.23
N GLU A 42 2.86 -21.34 -19.26
CA GLU A 42 1.96 -22.49 -19.19
C GLU A 42 2.65 -23.75 -18.62
N LEU A 43 3.98 -23.82 -18.74
CA LEU A 43 4.80 -24.94 -18.27
C LEU A 43 5.39 -24.70 -16.88
N ARG A 44 5.11 -23.55 -16.25
CA ARG A 44 5.67 -23.21 -14.94
C ARG A 44 4.74 -23.65 -13.82
N ALA A 45 5.33 -24.24 -12.78
CA ALA A 45 4.68 -24.45 -11.49
C ALA A 45 4.81 -23.23 -10.54
N GLN A 46 5.59 -22.21 -10.93
CA GLN A 46 5.93 -21.03 -10.12
C GLN A 46 5.89 -19.74 -10.96
N ARG A 47 5.56 -18.60 -10.33
CA ARG A 47 5.59 -17.27 -11.01
C ARG A 47 6.98 -16.65 -10.92
N VAL A 48 7.34 -15.84 -11.94
CA VAL A 48 8.57 -15.00 -11.95
C VAL A 48 8.69 -14.23 -10.64
N LEU A 49 9.80 -14.45 -9.93
CA LEU A 49 10.09 -13.75 -8.70
C LEU A 49 10.27 -12.28 -9.06
N ASN A 50 9.37 -11.43 -8.57
CA ASN A 50 9.60 -10.01 -8.64
C ASN A 50 10.78 -9.63 -7.72
N LYS A 51 11.98 -9.55 -8.30
CA LYS A 51 13.24 -9.23 -7.61
C LYS A 51 13.19 -7.87 -6.93
N SER A 52 12.33 -6.94 -7.38
CA SER A 52 12.18 -5.63 -6.74
C SER A 52 11.59 -5.69 -5.33
N ARG A 53 10.91 -6.78 -4.95
CA ARG A 53 10.28 -6.93 -3.62
C ARG A 53 11.20 -7.57 -2.58
N VAL A 54 12.29 -8.19 -3.02
CA VAL A 54 13.21 -8.92 -2.13
C VAL A 54 13.90 -7.97 -1.13
N PRO A 55 14.41 -6.78 -1.53
CA PRO A 55 15.04 -5.85 -0.60
C PRO A 55 14.12 -5.42 0.54
N ASP A 56 12.85 -5.11 0.25
CA ASP A 56 11.89 -4.66 1.26
C ASP A 56 11.63 -5.74 2.33
N ILE A 57 11.56 -7.02 1.91
CA ILE A 57 11.35 -8.14 2.83
C ILE A 57 12.61 -8.39 3.67
N ALA A 58 13.79 -8.34 3.04
CA ALA A 58 15.05 -8.50 3.77
C ALA A 58 15.22 -7.41 4.83
N LYS A 59 14.96 -6.16 4.44
CA LYS A 59 14.96 -5.02 5.34
C LYS A 59 13.94 -5.17 6.47
N TYR A 60 12.72 -5.63 6.18
CA TYR A 60 11.72 -5.90 7.21
C TYR A 60 12.23 -6.89 8.28
N ILE A 61 12.95 -7.94 7.89
CA ILE A 61 13.53 -8.90 8.83
C ILE A 61 14.63 -8.22 9.67
N LEU A 62 15.59 -7.56 9.00
CA LEU A 62 16.76 -6.93 9.63
C LEU A 62 16.39 -5.77 10.56
N ASP A 63 15.41 -4.94 10.17
CA ASP A 63 14.95 -3.81 10.98
C ASP A 63 14.10 -4.27 12.19
N ASN A 64 13.69 -5.54 12.25
CA ASN A 64 12.74 -6.05 13.24
C ASN A 64 13.11 -7.45 13.77
N GLU A 65 14.39 -7.69 14.06
CA GLU A 65 14.89 -9.02 14.47
C GLU A 65 14.10 -9.61 15.64
N ASP A 66 13.63 -8.79 16.58
CA ASP A 66 12.86 -9.22 17.76
C ASP A 66 11.33 -9.33 17.53
N GLY A 67 10.83 -9.10 16.30
CA GLY A 67 9.39 -9.01 16.08
C GLY A 67 8.91 -9.15 14.64
N TYR A 68 9.74 -9.64 13.71
CA TYR A 68 9.29 -9.98 12.37
C TYR A 68 8.41 -11.25 12.42
N LEU A 69 7.46 -11.35 11.49
CA LEU A 69 6.53 -12.48 11.44
C LEU A 69 6.27 -12.89 9.99
N PHE A 70 6.28 -14.19 9.72
CA PHE A 70 5.81 -14.76 8.47
C PHE A 70 4.79 -15.87 8.70
N SER A 71 3.87 -16.02 7.75
CA SER A 71 3.10 -17.25 7.61
C SER A 71 4.00 -18.41 7.16
N SER A 72 3.46 -19.63 7.15
CA SER A 72 4.19 -20.82 6.69
C SER A 72 4.52 -20.76 5.20
N ILE A 73 5.66 -21.33 4.80
CA ILE A 73 5.95 -21.59 3.38
C ILE A 73 5.20 -22.86 2.97
N THR A 74 4.60 -22.88 1.80
CA THR A 74 3.96 -24.10 1.26
C THR A 74 4.77 -24.60 0.10
N ALA A 75 5.15 -25.88 0.14
CA ALA A 75 5.96 -26.51 -0.90
C ALA A 75 5.50 -27.94 -1.21
N SER A 76 5.79 -28.37 -2.43
CA SER A 76 5.56 -29.72 -2.91
C SER A 76 6.88 -30.48 -3.01
N TYR A 77 6.94 -31.72 -2.53
CA TYR A 77 8.12 -32.59 -2.61
C TYR A 77 7.93 -33.71 -3.65
N SER A 78 8.98 -34.04 -4.40
CA SER A 78 8.93 -35.09 -5.44
C SER A 78 9.49 -36.45 -5.00
N CYS A 79 10.17 -36.52 -3.86
CA CYS A 79 10.81 -37.75 -3.40
C CYS A 79 9.85 -38.66 -2.63
N GLU A 80 10.21 -39.94 -2.52
CA GLU A 80 9.56 -40.81 -1.54
C GLU A 80 9.83 -40.31 -0.12
N VAL A 81 8.81 -40.39 0.73
CA VAL A 81 8.90 -40.02 2.13
C VAL A 81 8.33 -41.14 2.99
N LYS A 82 9.00 -41.41 4.11
CA LYS A 82 8.52 -42.38 5.09
C LYS A 82 8.24 -41.66 6.41
N PHE A 83 6.98 -41.67 6.82
CA PHE A 83 6.58 -41.12 8.12
C PHE A 83 6.53 -42.24 9.17
N THR A 84 7.24 -42.05 10.27
CA THR A 84 7.22 -42.94 11.42
C THR A 84 6.61 -42.20 12.61
N PRO A 85 5.39 -42.56 13.05
CA PRO A 85 4.74 -41.88 14.18
C PRO A 85 5.46 -42.19 15.49
N ILE A 86 5.42 -41.27 16.46
CA ILE A 86 6.05 -41.49 17.78
C ILE A 86 5.36 -42.64 18.53
N ASN A 87 4.03 -42.70 18.44
CA ASN A 87 3.19 -43.75 19.02
C ASN A 87 2.20 -44.26 17.96
N ASP A 88 1.60 -45.43 18.17
CA ASP A 88 0.52 -45.93 17.31
C ASP A 88 -0.59 -44.87 17.15
N ASN A 89 -1.00 -44.64 15.90
CA ASN A 89 -1.99 -43.63 15.51
C ASN A 89 -1.65 -42.17 15.85
N SER A 90 -0.39 -41.85 16.19
CA SER A 90 0.05 -40.45 16.37
C SER A 90 0.24 -39.75 15.01
N ASP A 91 -0.25 -38.51 14.92
CA ASP A 91 0.07 -37.61 13.81
C ASP A 91 1.39 -36.86 14.00
N LEU A 92 1.98 -36.89 15.20
CA LEU A 92 3.35 -36.46 15.45
C LEU A 92 4.31 -37.62 15.22
N GLY A 93 5.39 -37.37 14.47
CA GLY A 93 6.37 -38.39 14.09
C GLY A 93 7.64 -37.84 13.47
N MET A 94 8.45 -38.74 12.92
CA MET A 94 9.65 -38.44 12.15
C MET A 94 9.37 -38.68 10.67
N LEU A 95 9.59 -37.65 9.85
CA LEU A 95 9.55 -37.72 8.40
C LEU A 95 10.96 -38.00 7.87
N GLU A 96 11.15 -39.17 7.27
CA GLU A 96 12.36 -39.56 6.56
C GLU A 96 12.24 -39.15 5.09
N MET A 97 13.22 -38.38 4.60
CA MET A 97 13.30 -37.92 3.21
C MET A 97 14.67 -38.23 2.61
N GLU A 98 14.70 -38.62 1.33
CA GLU A 98 15.95 -38.85 0.60
C GLU A 98 16.47 -37.54 -0.02
N LEU A 99 17.61 -37.03 0.49
CA LEU A 99 18.16 -35.73 0.07
C LEU A 99 18.65 -35.69 -1.38
N GLU A 100 19.17 -36.80 -1.90
CA GLU A 100 19.78 -36.85 -3.23
C GLU A 100 18.76 -36.57 -4.34
N ASN A 101 17.48 -36.88 -4.09
CA ASN A 101 16.37 -36.68 -5.01
C ASN A 101 15.36 -35.63 -4.50
N LEU A 102 15.72 -34.85 -3.48
CA LEU A 102 14.81 -33.87 -2.88
C LEU A 102 14.67 -32.64 -3.78
N GLU A 103 13.62 -32.65 -4.60
CA GLU A 103 13.15 -31.45 -5.29
C GLU A 103 11.97 -30.85 -4.50
N LEU A 104 12.14 -29.62 -4.02
CA LEU A 104 11.08 -28.85 -3.37
C LEU A 104 10.61 -27.72 -4.28
N ILE A 105 9.33 -27.76 -4.63
CA ILE A 105 8.68 -26.73 -5.43
C ILE A 105 7.87 -25.84 -4.49
N ILE A 106 8.27 -24.58 -4.31
CA ILE A 106 7.49 -23.61 -3.55
C ILE A 106 6.17 -23.32 -4.28
N ASN A 107 5.05 -23.61 -3.62
CA ASN A 107 3.71 -23.23 -4.09
C ASN A 107 3.31 -21.83 -3.57
N ASP A 108 3.72 -21.47 -2.36
CA ASP A 108 3.57 -20.12 -1.80
C ASP A 108 4.73 -19.78 -0.85
N GLY A 109 5.15 -18.51 -0.85
CA GLY A 109 6.25 -18.03 -0.02
C GLY A 109 7.57 -17.78 -0.77
N GLN A 110 7.58 -17.78 -2.10
CA GLN A 110 8.81 -17.55 -2.89
C GLN A 110 9.53 -16.23 -2.53
N HIS A 111 8.77 -15.15 -2.30
CA HIS A 111 9.30 -13.83 -1.93
C HIS A 111 9.85 -13.83 -0.50
N ARG A 112 9.20 -14.56 0.40
CA ARG A 112 9.66 -14.75 1.79
C ARG A 112 10.96 -15.53 1.81
N SER A 113 11.03 -16.65 1.09
CA SER A 113 12.25 -17.46 0.94
C SER A 113 13.42 -16.64 0.39
N ALA A 114 13.18 -15.82 -0.64
CA ALA A 114 14.22 -14.96 -1.23
C ALA A 114 14.64 -13.82 -0.28
N GLY A 115 13.69 -13.22 0.45
CA GLY A 115 13.97 -12.20 1.45
C GLY A 115 14.78 -12.74 2.64
N ILE A 116 14.44 -13.93 3.13
CA ILE A 116 15.23 -14.65 4.15
C ILE A 116 16.64 -14.90 3.65
N ALA A 117 16.79 -15.42 2.42
CA ALA A 117 18.11 -15.66 1.83
C ALA A 117 18.95 -14.38 1.68
N ALA A 118 18.31 -13.24 1.40
CA ALA A 118 18.98 -11.95 1.34
C ALA A 118 19.36 -11.44 2.74
N ALA A 119 18.45 -11.49 3.72
CA ALA A 119 18.71 -11.07 5.10
C ALA A 119 19.84 -11.88 5.75
N LEU A 120 19.90 -13.20 5.49
CA LEU A 120 20.96 -14.07 6.02
C LEU A 120 22.37 -13.73 5.49
N LYS A 121 22.47 -13.09 4.31
CA LYS A 121 23.77 -12.62 3.80
C LYS A 121 24.28 -11.42 4.62
N GLU A 122 23.37 -10.62 5.15
CA GLU A 122 23.70 -9.44 5.96
C GLU A 122 23.86 -9.79 7.44
N ASN A 123 22.95 -10.60 7.98
CA ASN A 123 23.02 -11.12 9.35
C ASN A 123 22.82 -12.64 9.40
N PRO A 124 23.92 -13.44 9.37
CA PRO A 124 23.85 -14.89 9.48
C PRO A 124 23.26 -15.41 10.80
N ALA A 125 23.22 -14.60 11.87
CA ALA A 125 22.69 -15.02 13.18
C ALA A 125 21.18 -15.33 13.12
N LEU A 126 20.45 -14.68 12.21
CA LEU A 126 19.03 -14.96 11.90
C LEU A 126 18.80 -16.42 11.50
N GLY A 127 19.84 -17.13 11.06
CA GLY A 127 19.77 -18.55 10.70
C GLY A 127 19.24 -19.45 11.83
N LYS A 128 19.34 -19.02 13.09
CA LYS A 128 18.86 -19.79 14.26
C LYS A 128 17.34 -19.84 14.35
N ASP A 129 16.67 -18.83 13.82
CA ASP A 129 15.21 -18.77 13.85
C ASP A 129 14.63 -19.86 12.95
N LYS A 130 13.38 -20.22 13.22
CA LYS A 130 12.69 -21.28 12.49
C LYS A 130 11.40 -20.79 11.87
N ILE A 131 11.10 -21.31 10.69
CA ILE A 131 9.84 -21.09 9.98
C ILE A 131 9.12 -22.42 9.76
N SER A 132 7.79 -22.37 9.83
CA SER A 132 6.93 -23.50 9.49
C SER A 132 6.86 -23.70 7.97
N VAL A 133 6.95 -24.95 7.54
CA VAL A 133 6.79 -25.37 6.14
C VAL A 133 5.72 -26.45 6.06
N LEU A 134 4.74 -26.22 5.19
CA LEU A 134 3.72 -27.18 4.78
C LEU A 134 4.22 -27.92 3.55
N LEU A 135 4.35 -29.23 3.66
CA LEU A 135 4.85 -30.13 2.62
C LEU A 135 3.72 -31.00 2.07
N PHE A 136 3.47 -30.87 0.77
CA PHE A 136 2.53 -31.71 0.03
C PHE A 136 3.28 -32.63 -0.95
N PRO A 137 2.79 -33.85 -1.21
CA PRO A 137 3.35 -34.65 -2.29
C PRO A 137 3.15 -33.94 -3.63
N LYS A 138 4.17 -33.95 -4.50
CA LYS A 138 4.09 -33.42 -5.86
C LYS A 138 3.11 -34.28 -6.67
N GLU A 139 2.04 -33.66 -7.14
CA GLU A 139 1.10 -34.24 -8.09
C GLU A 139 1.54 -33.87 -9.54
N ASN A 140 0.58 -33.65 -10.44
CA ASN A 140 0.83 -33.15 -11.78
C ASN A 140 0.95 -31.60 -11.83
N LEU A 141 1.36 -31.08 -12.98
CA LEU A 141 1.55 -29.64 -13.19
C LEU A 141 0.25 -28.84 -12.97
N ASP A 142 -0.89 -29.32 -13.50
CA ASP A 142 -2.19 -28.66 -13.35
C ASP A 142 -2.56 -28.49 -11.86
N ARG A 143 -2.26 -29.49 -11.04
CA ARG A 143 -2.47 -29.43 -9.59
C ARG A 143 -1.55 -28.43 -8.91
N LEU A 144 -0.28 -28.37 -9.27
CA LEU A 144 0.65 -27.36 -8.74
C LEU A 144 0.18 -25.94 -9.08
N GLN A 145 -0.31 -25.73 -10.30
CA GLN A 145 -0.86 -24.45 -10.76
C GLN A 145 -2.17 -24.09 -10.05
N GLN A 146 -3.04 -25.08 -9.82
CA GLN A 146 -4.28 -24.89 -9.05
C GLN A 146 -3.97 -24.53 -7.60
N MET A 147 -3.05 -25.24 -6.94
CA MET A 147 -2.61 -24.93 -5.57
C MET A 147 -2.06 -23.51 -5.47
N PHE A 148 -1.22 -23.09 -6.42
CA PHE A 148 -0.73 -21.71 -6.49
C PHE A 148 -1.89 -20.70 -6.59
N THR A 149 -2.87 -20.99 -7.45
CA THR A 149 -4.05 -20.13 -7.63
C THR A 149 -4.90 -20.05 -6.37
N ASP A 150 -5.17 -21.18 -5.72
CA ASP A 150 -5.98 -21.24 -4.50
C ASP A 150 -5.33 -20.44 -3.36
N LEU A 151 -4.02 -20.61 -3.17
CA LEU A 151 -3.27 -19.89 -2.13
C LEU A 151 -3.26 -18.37 -2.34
N ASN A 152 -3.21 -17.90 -3.59
CA ASN A 152 -3.18 -16.46 -3.89
C ASN A 152 -4.57 -15.82 -4.04
N ARG A 153 -5.57 -16.55 -4.56
CA ARG A 153 -6.90 -16.02 -4.84
C ARG A 153 -7.68 -15.71 -3.56
N TYR A 154 -7.57 -16.57 -2.56
CA TYR A 154 -8.30 -16.43 -1.29
C TYR A 154 -7.53 -15.64 -0.22
N ALA A 155 -6.26 -15.30 -0.49
CA ALA A 155 -5.52 -14.33 0.32
C ALA A 155 -6.09 -12.92 0.08
N HIS A 156 -7.08 -12.53 0.88
CA HIS A 156 -7.63 -11.19 0.83
C HIS A 156 -6.55 -10.17 1.22
N LYS A 157 -6.23 -9.26 0.29
CA LYS A 157 -5.42 -8.09 0.63
C LYS A 157 -6.22 -7.20 1.58
N THR A 158 -5.61 -6.86 2.70
CA THR A 158 -6.06 -5.79 3.58
C THR A 158 -6.14 -4.48 2.81
N SER A 159 -7.01 -3.57 3.25
CA SER A 159 -7.12 -2.25 2.64
C SER A 159 -5.91 -1.41 3.07
N LYS A 160 -5.49 -0.46 2.22
CA LYS A 160 -4.44 0.49 2.58
C LYS A 160 -4.78 1.27 3.87
N SER A 161 -6.06 1.60 4.08
CA SER A 161 -6.51 2.26 5.31
C SER A 161 -6.28 1.37 6.54
N LEU A 162 -6.57 0.07 6.44
CA LEU A 162 -6.37 -0.87 7.53
C LEU A 162 -4.87 -1.14 7.78
N ASP A 163 -4.07 -1.22 6.72
CA ASP A 163 -2.61 -1.33 6.82
C ASP A 163 -2.03 -0.14 7.60
N ILE A 164 -2.42 1.09 7.22
CA ILE A 164 -2.02 2.33 7.93
C ILE A 164 -2.49 2.31 9.39
N LEU A 165 -3.71 1.84 9.65
CA LEU A 165 -4.28 1.82 11.00
C LEU A 165 -3.50 0.91 11.96
N TYR A 166 -2.96 -0.20 11.46
CA TYR A 166 -2.27 -1.23 12.26
C TYR A 166 -0.75 -1.20 12.14
N ASP A 167 -0.19 -0.47 11.19
CA ASP A 167 1.26 -0.29 11.06
C ASP A 167 1.77 0.74 12.07
N HIS A 168 1.99 0.28 13.30
CA HIS A 168 2.60 1.08 14.36
C HIS A 168 4.10 1.33 14.17
N ARG A 169 4.73 0.75 13.14
CA ARG A 169 6.15 0.95 12.83
C ARG A 169 6.35 2.11 11.86
N ASP A 170 5.34 2.42 11.05
CA ASP A 170 5.35 3.56 10.18
C ASP A 170 4.98 4.85 10.92
N ASN A 171 5.97 5.74 11.06
CA ASN A 171 5.77 7.04 11.71
C ASN A 171 4.80 7.94 10.94
N LEU A 172 4.67 7.79 9.62
CA LEU A 172 3.72 8.60 8.84
C LEU A 172 2.28 8.11 9.07
N SER A 173 2.08 6.82 9.30
CA SER A 173 0.82 6.24 9.75
C SER A 173 0.42 6.78 11.12
N ALA A 174 1.35 6.81 12.08
CA ALA A 174 1.13 7.43 13.39
C ALA A 174 0.77 8.92 13.26
N LEU A 175 1.55 9.70 12.51
CA LEU A 175 1.27 11.12 12.27
C LEU A 175 -0.11 11.34 11.63
N THR A 176 -0.50 10.49 10.68
CA THR A 176 -1.80 10.59 10.02
C THR A 176 -2.95 10.31 10.97
N MET A 177 -2.78 9.34 11.87
CA MET A 177 -3.75 9.06 12.92
C MET A 177 -3.91 10.25 13.87
N ASP A 178 -2.80 10.84 14.32
CA ASP A 178 -2.84 12.01 15.20
C ASP A 178 -3.47 13.24 14.51
N VAL A 179 -3.12 13.51 13.26
CA VAL A 179 -3.77 14.56 12.44
C VAL A 179 -5.28 14.31 12.33
N SER A 180 -5.70 13.06 12.14
CA SER A 180 -7.12 12.70 12.00
C SER A 180 -7.93 12.96 13.28
N GLU A 181 -7.28 12.91 14.45
CA GLU A 181 -7.91 13.13 15.75
C GLU A 181 -7.76 14.57 16.26
N GLN A 182 -6.68 15.28 15.90
CA GLN A 182 -6.41 16.64 16.37
C GLN A 182 -7.05 17.72 15.50
N VAL A 183 -7.28 17.45 14.21
CA VAL A 183 -7.97 18.40 13.32
C VAL A 183 -9.48 18.16 13.39
N GLU A 184 -10.23 19.14 13.89
CA GLU A 184 -11.65 18.97 14.23
C GLU A 184 -12.53 18.54 13.05
N VAL A 185 -12.28 19.05 11.85
CA VAL A 185 -13.05 18.64 10.65
C VAL A 185 -12.77 17.20 10.21
N PHE A 186 -11.65 16.60 10.62
CA PHE A 186 -11.31 15.21 10.32
C PHE A 186 -11.83 14.25 11.38
N ARG A 187 -11.88 14.69 12.65
CA ARG A 187 -12.35 13.87 13.77
C ARG A 187 -13.74 13.32 13.48
N GLY A 188 -13.87 11.99 13.43
CA GLY A 188 -15.12 11.33 13.10
C GLY A 188 -15.57 11.41 11.63
N MET A 189 -14.85 12.10 10.75
CA MET A 189 -15.16 12.23 9.31
C MET A 189 -14.25 11.39 8.40
N VAL A 190 -13.25 10.71 8.97
CA VAL A 190 -12.35 9.79 8.26
C VAL A 190 -12.82 8.34 8.41
N ASP A 191 -12.90 7.61 7.29
CA ASP A 191 -13.10 6.16 7.24
C ASP A 191 -11.74 5.45 7.35
N LYS A 192 -11.53 4.72 8.45
CA LYS A 192 -10.24 4.10 8.80
C LYS A 192 -10.09 2.67 8.26
N GLU A 193 -11.13 2.11 7.64
CA GLU A 193 -11.15 0.70 7.26
C GLU A 193 -11.29 0.49 5.76
N LYS A 194 -12.16 1.27 5.10
CA LYS A 194 -12.55 0.97 3.72
C LYS A 194 -11.57 1.56 2.71
N ILE A 195 -11.42 0.85 1.58
CA ILE A 195 -10.65 1.34 0.41
C ILE A 195 -11.35 2.55 -0.22
N ALA A 196 -12.69 2.51 -0.25
CA ALA A 196 -13.53 3.57 -0.79
C ALA A 196 -14.70 3.83 0.15
N ILE A 197 -15.12 5.09 0.23
CA ILE A 197 -16.23 5.51 1.10
C ILE A 197 -17.55 5.06 0.46
N PRO A 198 -18.36 4.23 1.16
CA PRO A 198 -19.68 3.82 0.66
C PRO A 198 -20.55 5.03 0.30
N MET A 199 -21.46 4.87 -0.67
CA MET A 199 -22.28 5.98 -1.18
C MET A 199 -23.00 6.74 -0.05
N ARG A 200 -23.64 6.03 0.88
CA ARG A 200 -24.42 6.63 1.99
C ARG A 200 -23.60 6.92 3.26
N SER A 201 -22.29 6.71 3.24
CA SER A 201 -21.45 6.92 4.43
C SER A 201 -21.39 8.40 4.83
N PRO A 202 -21.47 8.71 6.13
CA PRO A 202 -21.31 10.08 6.64
C PRO A 202 -19.85 10.57 6.60
N LYS A 203 -18.89 9.74 6.20
CA LYS A 203 -17.48 10.10 6.12
C LYS A 203 -17.17 10.93 4.87
N LEU A 204 -16.17 11.81 4.98
CA LEU A 204 -15.67 12.66 3.90
C LEU A 204 -14.42 12.08 3.23
N PHE A 205 -13.53 11.48 4.02
CA PHE A 205 -12.21 11.03 3.56
C PHE A 205 -11.96 9.58 3.99
N THR A 206 -11.07 8.88 3.29
CA THR A 206 -10.48 7.63 3.80
C THR A 206 -9.16 7.96 4.50
N LEU A 207 -8.74 7.10 5.44
CA LEU A 207 -7.44 7.24 6.10
C LEU A 207 -6.29 7.19 5.08
N ALA A 208 -6.40 6.32 4.07
CA ALA A 208 -5.45 6.28 2.96
C ALA A 208 -5.35 7.60 2.18
N THR A 209 -6.46 8.32 2.01
CA THR A 209 -6.47 9.64 1.35
C THR A 209 -5.73 10.68 2.19
N LEU A 210 -5.99 10.69 3.50
CA LEU A 210 -5.33 11.62 4.42
C LEU A 210 -3.83 11.31 4.55
N TYR A 211 -3.46 10.03 4.57
CA TYR A 211 -2.08 9.58 4.55
C TYR A 211 -1.33 10.08 3.32
N ASP A 212 -1.88 9.89 2.12
CA ASP A 212 -1.25 10.36 0.88
C ASP A 212 -1.13 11.89 0.84
N ALA A 213 -2.08 12.61 1.43
CA ALA A 213 -2.01 14.06 1.55
C ALA A 213 -0.95 14.51 2.57
N ASN A 214 -0.81 13.81 3.69
CA ASN A 214 0.25 14.07 4.67
C ASN A 214 1.62 13.72 4.10
N GLU A 215 1.76 12.64 3.33
CA GLU A 215 3.00 12.30 2.62
C GLU A 215 3.45 13.46 1.71
N GLU A 216 2.52 14.10 0.99
CA GLU A 216 2.81 15.27 0.15
C GLU A 216 3.01 16.57 0.92
N LEU A 217 2.48 16.68 2.15
CA LEU A 217 2.68 17.85 3.01
C LEU A 217 4.02 17.78 3.75
N VAL A 218 4.24 16.71 4.50
CA VAL A 218 5.37 16.62 5.45
C VAL A 218 6.51 15.72 4.99
N GLY A 219 6.27 14.80 4.06
CA GLY A 219 7.32 13.99 3.41
C GLY A 219 7.10 12.51 3.65
N SER A 220 7.74 11.66 2.85
CA SER A 220 7.64 10.20 2.98
C SER A 220 8.43 9.63 4.16
N LYS A 221 9.29 10.43 4.79
CA LYS A 221 10.03 10.06 6.00
C LYS A 221 9.56 10.95 7.15
N ALA A 222 8.60 10.45 7.92
CA ALA A 222 8.22 11.07 9.18
C ALA A 222 9.26 10.74 10.26
N ASP A 223 9.49 11.71 11.15
CA ASP A 223 10.37 11.56 12.31
C ASP A 223 9.82 10.48 13.26
N LYS A 224 10.68 9.90 14.10
CA LYS A 224 10.26 8.83 15.02
C LYS A 224 9.18 9.33 15.97
N CYS A 225 8.06 8.62 16.07
CA CYS A 225 6.97 8.95 16.99
C CYS A 225 7.48 9.16 18.43
N GLY A 226 7.01 10.22 19.09
CA GLY A 226 7.45 10.61 20.45
C GLY A 226 8.76 11.40 20.51
N THR A 227 9.38 11.74 19.38
CA THR A 227 10.52 12.66 19.35
C THR A 227 10.08 14.12 19.22
N LYS A 228 10.96 15.06 19.57
CA LYS A 228 10.69 16.51 19.41
C LYS A 228 10.46 16.91 17.95
N ASP A 229 11.18 16.30 17.02
CA ASP A 229 11.03 16.56 15.58
C ASP A 229 9.67 16.07 15.07
N TYR A 230 9.21 14.92 15.57
CA TYR A 230 7.87 14.40 15.31
C TYR A 230 6.78 15.37 15.78
N GLU A 231 6.85 15.84 17.03
CA GLU A 231 5.90 16.80 17.59
C GLU A 231 5.88 18.11 16.78
N THR A 232 7.06 18.57 16.35
CA THR A 232 7.18 19.79 15.52
C THR A 232 6.49 19.59 14.16
N ARG A 233 6.72 18.45 13.51
CA ARG A 233 6.12 18.12 12.21
C ARG A 233 4.61 17.88 12.31
N LEU A 234 4.16 17.19 13.36
CA LEU A 234 2.75 16.98 13.66
C LEU A 234 2.05 18.32 13.91
N GLY A 235 2.63 19.18 14.75
CA GLY A 235 2.10 20.53 15.01
C GLY A 235 1.95 21.35 13.74
N LEU A 236 2.94 21.31 12.83
CA LEU A 236 2.86 21.97 11.52
C LEU A 236 1.71 21.41 10.67
N ALA A 237 1.57 20.08 10.59
CA ALA A 237 0.51 19.44 9.83
C ALA A 237 -0.88 19.80 10.37
N VAL A 238 -1.08 19.73 11.70
CA VAL A 238 -2.32 20.10 12.36
C VAL A 238 -2.66 21.57 12.11
N GLN A 239 -1.70 22.48 12.24
CA GLN A 239 -1.90 23.90 11.94
C GLN A 239 -2.31 24.12 10.47
N TYR A 240 -1.62 23.45 9.54
CA TYR A 240 -1.92 23.55 8.11
C TYR A 240 -3.34 23.09 7.79
N TRP A 241 -3.71 21.87 8.19
CA TRP A 241 -5.03 21.33 7.89
C TRP A 241 -6.15 22.09 8.59
N THR A 242 -5.91 22.60 9.80
CA THR A 242 -6.85 23.46 10.51
C THR A 242 -7.06 24.77 9.74
N ALA A 243 -5.99 25.45 9.35
CA ALA A 243 -6.08 26.69 8.57
C ALA A 243 -6.78 26.45 7.22
N LEU A 244 -6.44 25.38 6.51
CA LEU A 244 -7.07 25.03 5.25
C LEU A 244 -8.56 24.73 5.41
N SER A 245 -8.96 24.02 6.47
CA SER A 245 -10.37 23.74 6.75
C SER A 245 -11.20 25.00 7.02
N ASN A 246 -10.56 26.09 7.43
CA ASN A 246 -11.23 27.38 7.60
C ASN A 246 -11.49 28.12 6.28
N VAL A 247 -10.71 27.79 5.25
CA VAL A 247 -10.85 28.35 3.91
C VAL A 247 -11.79 27.48 3.07
N VAL A 248 -11.60 26.16 3.09
CA VAL A 248 -12.45 25.18 2.39
C VAL A 248 -13.66 24.83 3.27
N THR A 249 -14.61 25.76 3.34
CA THR A 249 -15.74 25.71 4.30
C THR A 249 -16.66 24.49 4.17
N ASP A 250 -16.66 23.82 3.01
CA ASP A 250 -17.46 22.62 2.76
C ASP A 250 -17.23 21.50 3.79
N TRP A 251 -15.99 21.31 4.24
CA TRP A 251 -15.66 20.26 5.20
C TRP A 251 -16.27 20.54 6.56
N ARG A 252 -16.26 21.81 6.99
CA ARG A 252 -16.87 22.22 8.26
C ARG A 252 -18.39 22.10 8.20
N LYS A 253 -19.02 22.60 7.14
CA LYS A 253 -20.46 22.45 6.90
C LYS A 253 -20.90 20.99 6.96
N ALA A 254 -20.12 20.09 6.37
CA ALA A 254 -20.43 18.66 6.42
C ALA A 254 -20.24 18.03 7.80
N LYS A 255 -19.26 18.51 8.57
CA LYS A 255 -19.00 18.08 9.95
C LYS A 255 -20.08 18.59 10.92
N GLU A 256 -20.56 19.82 10.73
CA GLU A 256 -21.60 20.46 11.54
C GLU A 256 -23.02 19.95 11.19
N GLY A 257 -23.18 19.29 10.05
CA GLY A 257 -24.43 18.69 9.59
C GLY A 257 -25.25 19.59 8.65
N ASP A 258 -24.74 20.77 8.30
CA ASP A 258 -25.37 21.69 7.35
C ASP A 258 -25.49 21.11 5.93
N VAL A 259 -24.54 20.24 5.55
CA VAL A 259 -24.53 19.53 4.27
C VAL A 259 -24.25 18.06 4.51
N LYS A 260 -24.94 17.15 3.82
CA LYS A 260 -24.65 15.72 3.98
C LYS A 260 -23.37 15.35 3.24
N ALA A 261 -22.47 14.63 3.91
CA ALA A 261 -21.23 14.15 3.30
C ALA A 261 -21.43 13.36 1.98
N PRO A 262 -22.42 12.47 1.83
CA PRO A 262 -22.76 11.86 0.54
C PRO A 262 -23.04 12.86 -0.58
N GLU A 263 -23.86 13.88 -0.32
CA GLU A 263 -24.25 14.92 -1.28
C GLU A 263 -23.01 15.74 -1.68
N LEU A 264 -22.22 16.18 -0.70
CA LEU A 264 -20.96 16.89 -0.93
C LEU A 264 -19.99 16.08 -1.80
N ARG A 265 -19.80 14.78 -1.50
CA ARG A 265 -18.93 13.88 -2.29
C ARG A 265 -19.46 13.64 -3.70
N GLN A 266 -20.77 13.68 -3.91
CA GLN A 266 -21.37 13.53 -5.24
C GLN A 266 -21.18 14.79 -6.08
N GLU A 267 -21.38 15.97 -5.49
CA GLU A 267 -21.40 17.24 -6.21
C GLU A 267 -20.03 17.91 -6.38
N LYS A 268 -19.12 17.70 -5.42
CA LYS A 268 -17.83 18.42 -5.35
C LYS A 268 -16.63 17.50 -5.34
N ILE A 269 -15.47 18.04 -5.70
CA ILE A 269 -14.21 17.28 -5.79
C ILE A 269 -13.28 17.46 -4.60
N ASN A 270 -13.52 18.43 -3.72
CA ASN A 270 -12.63 18.79 -2.60
C ASN A 270 -12.50 17.73 -1.49
N THR A 271 -13.23 16.63 -1.58
CA THR A 271 -13.08 15.45 -0.72
C THR A 271 -12.35 14.28 -1.40
N HIS A 272 -12.02 14.40 -2.69
CA HIS A 272 -11.43 13.31 -3.46
C HIS A 272 -9.92 13.24 -3.28
N ALA A 273 -9.37 12.02 -3.34
CA ALA A 273 -7.97 11.77 -3.06
C ALA A 273 -7.00 12.58 -3.92
N VAL A 274 -7.31 12.80 -5.20
CA VAL A 274 -6.49 13.60 -6.12
C VAL A 274 -6.37 15.06 -5.64
N VAL A 275 -7.44 15.64 -5.10
CA VAL A 275 -7.47 17.02 -4.60
C VAL A 275 -6.80 17.12 -3.23
N MET A 276 -7.10 16.20 -2.30
CA MET A 276 -6.46 16.17 -0.98
C MET A 276 -4.94 16.05 -1.09
N ARG A 277 -4.46 15.17 -1.97
CA ARG A 277 -3.04 15.01 -2.26
C ARG A 277 -2.41 16.27 -2.83
N ALA A 278 -3.10 16.91 -3.78
CA ALA A 278 -2.65 18.17 -4.38
C ALA A 278 -2.64 19.33 -3.37
N LEU A 279 -3.61 19.38 -2.45
CA LEU A 279 -3.63 20.35 -1.35
C LEU A 279 -2.43 20.16 -0.44
N GLY A 280 -2.12 18.93 0.00
CA GLY A 280 -0.92 18.65 0.79
C GLY A 280 0.37 19.11 0.10
N GLY A 281 0.55 18.76 -1.17
CA GLY A 281 1.74 19.12 -1.94
C GLY A 281 1.87 20.63 -2.24
N ALA A 282 0.73 21.32 -2.43
CA ALA A 282 0.70 22.76 -2.58
C ALA A 282 0.97 23.46 -1.23
N GLY A 283 0.46 22.89 -0.13
CA GLY A 283 0.71 23.32 1.24
C GLY A 283 2.18 23.26 1.62
N ARG A 284 2.89 22.17 1.27
CA ARG A 284 4.34 22.08 1.46
C ARG A 284 5.05 23.26 0.79
N ALA A 285 4.82 23.45 -0.50
CA ALA A 285 5.47 24.52 -1.27
C ALA A 285 5.16 25.89 -0.68
N LEU A 286 3.92 26.10 -0.24
CA LEU A 286 3.49 27.35 0.40
C LEU A 286 4.21 27.60 1.72
N ILE A 287 4.33 26.59 2.58
CA ILE A 287 5.04 26.70 3.87
C ILE A 287 6.54 26.95 3.65
N GLU A 288 7.13 26.28 2.67
CA GLU A 288 8.56 26.43 2.34
C GLU A 288 8.89 27.82 1.75
N GLU A 289 8.08 28.30 0.82
CA GLU A 289 8.31 29.58 0.14
C GLU A 289 7.89 30.78 1.00
N TYR A 290 6.84 30.61 1.82
CA TYR A 290 6.18 31.68 2.59
C TYR A 290 5.99 31.33 4.07
N PRO A 291 7.06 30.99 4.83
CA PRO A 291 6.94 30.43 6.18
C PRO A 291 6.27 31.37 7.20
N LYS A 292 6.23 32.68 6.94
CA LYS A 292 5.67 33.69 7.86
C LYS A 292 4.21 34.06 7.56
N ASP A 293 3.73 33.83 6.34
CA ASP A 293 2.43 34.31 5.85
C ASP A 293 1.63 33.27 5.05
N TRP A 294 2.08 32.01 5.02
CA TRP A 294 1.39 30.92 4.29
C TRP A 294 -0.09 30.78 4.68
N GLN A 295 -0.48 31.01 5.94
CA GLN A 295 -1.88 30.91 6.37
C GLN A 295 -2.78 31.90 5.60
N LYS A 296 -2.32 33.16 5.46
CA LYS A 296 -3.07 34.20 4.73
C LYS A 296 -3.13 33.89 3.24
N ARG A 297 -2.08 33.26 2.71
CA ARG A 297 -2.00 32.87 1.30
C ARG A 297 -2.90 31.68 0.94
N LEU A 298 -3.55 31.04 1.90
CA LEU A 298 -4.60 30.06 1.62
C LEU A 298 -5.90 30.72 1.16
N GLU A 299 -6.17 31.98 1.49
CA GLU A 299 -7.44 32.65 1.22
C GLU A 299 -7.97 32.53 -0.22
N PRO A 300 -7.14 32.58 -1.29
CA PRO A 300 -7.60 32.36 -2.66
C PRO A 300 -8.32 31.03 -2.88
N LEU A 301 -8.07 30.00 -2.06
CA LEU A 301 -8.77 28.70 -2.15
C LEU A 301 -10.26 28.80 -1.76
N ARG A 302 -10.68 29.87 -1.08
CA ARG A 302 -12.09 30.10 -0.70
C ARG A 302 -12.97 30.34 -1.93
N GLU A 303 -12.41 31.03 -2.92
CA GLU A 303 -13.11 31.43 -4.14
C GLU A 303 -13.14 30.33 -5.22
N ILE A 304 -12.49 29.19 -4.95
CA ILE A 304 -12.46 28.07 -5.88
C ILE A 304 -13.84 27.42 -5.96
N ASP A 305 -14.37 27.29 -7.18
CA ASP A 305 -15.52 26.44 -7.46
C ASP A 305 -15.11 24.96 -7.46
N TRP A 306 -15.42 24.25 -6.38
CA TRP A 306 -15.11 22.83 -6.22
C TRP A 306 -16.12 21.87 -6.87
N ARG A 307 -17.15 22.37 -7.58
CA ARG A 307 -18.19 21.52 -8.19
C ARG A 307 -17.62 20.67 -9.33
N LYS A 308 -18.12 19.45 -9.47
CA LYS A 308 -17.84 18.57 -10.61
C LYS A 308 -18.46 19.11 -11.89
N SER A 309 -17.88 18.76 -13.03
CA SER A 309 -18.56 18.87 -14.33
C SER A 309 -19.69 17.84 -14.40
N VAL A 310 -20.94 18.28 -14.56
CA VAL A 310 -22.11 17.40 -14.67
C VAL A 310 -22.91 17.76 -15.93
N GLY A 311 -23.08 16.79 -16.83
CA GLY A 311 -23.81 16.99 -18.08
C GLY A 311 -23.23 18.14 -18.90
N SER A 312 -24.06 19.13 -19.22
CA SER A 312 -23.66 20.33 -19.97
C SER A 312 -22.97 21.41 -19.11
N LYS A 313 -22.92 21.27 -17.78
CA LYS A 313 -22.26 22.22 -16.89
C LYS A 313 -20.82 21.79 -16.66
N VAL A 314 -19.91 22.35 -17.46
CA VAL A 314 -18.47 22.08 -17.37
C VAL A 314 -17.84 23.02 -16.33
N ASN A 315 -17.06 22.47 -15.39
CA ASN A 315 -16.16 23.27 -14.57
C ASN A 315 -14.79 23.34 -15.26
N PRO A 316 -14.44 24.48 -15.89
CA PRO A 316 -13.23 24.58 -16.72
C PRO A 316 -11.94 24.47 -15.91
N LEU A 317 -11.99 24.65 -14.58
CA LEU A 317 -10.83 24.52 -13.71
C LEU A 317 -10.40 23.06 -13.54
N TRP A 318 -11.36 22.13 -13.61
CA TRP A 318 -11.15 20.71 -13.30
C TRP A 318 -11.32 19.77 -14.48
N ASP A 319 -12.04 20.20 -15.51
CA ASP A 319 -12.24 19.43 -16.74
C ASP A 319 -10.91 19.23 -17.48
N ASN A 320 -10.61 17.97 -17.84
CA ASN A 320 -9.32 17.53 -18.39
C ASN A 320 -8.11 17.76 -17.47
N VAL A 321 -8.33 18.12 -16.19
CA VAL A 321 -7.30 18.17 -15.14
C VAL A 321 -7.45 16.95 -14.25
N CYS A 322 -8.55 16.87 -13.50
CA CYS A 322 -8.88 15.72 -12.67
C CYS A 322 -10.30 15.21 -12.87
N ILE A 323 -11.03 15.79 -13.82
CA ILE A 323 -12.33 15.30 -14.28
C ILE A 323 -12.20 14.84 -15.73
N THR A 324 -12.66 13.62 -16.02
CA THR A 324 -12.72 13.06 -17.36
C THR A 324 -14.06 12.36 -17.52
N ALA A 325 -14.83 12.74 -18.55
CA ALA A 325 -16.18 12.23 -18.79
C ALA A 325 -17.09 12.31 -17.54
N GLY A 326 -17.06 13.43 -16.82
CA GLY A 326 -17.84 13.67 -15.60
C GLY A 326 -17.36 12.92 -14.35
N SER A 327 -16.35 12.05 -14.47
CA SER A 327 -15.80 11.27 -13.37
C SER A 327 -14.48 11.86 -12.87
N VAL A 328 -14.27 11.83 -11.56
CA VAL A 328 -13.00 12.26 -10.95
C VAL A 328 -11.97 11.15 -11.15
N VAL A 329 -10.83 11.48 -11.74
CA VAL A 329 -9.72 10.57 -12.01
C VAL A 329 -8.50 10.91 -11.15
N SER A 330 -7.76 9.89 -10.72
CA SER A 330 -6.60 10.03 -9.85
C SER A 330 -5.32 9.45 -10.45
N ASN A 331 -5.27 9.30 -11.78
CA ASN A 331 -4.08 8.82 -12.49
C ASN A 331 -2.90 9.79 -12.33
N ARG A 332 -1.69 9.36 -12.74
CA ARG A 332 -0.46 10.14 -12.55
C ARG A 332 -0.56 11.54 -13.16
N GLN A 333 -1.18 11.67 -14.34
CA GLN A 333 -1.31 12.95 -15.02
C GLN A 333 -2.22 13.89 -14.22
N ALA A 334 -3.40 13.40 -13.83
CA ALA A 334 -4.36 14.17 -13.07
C ALA A 334 -3.80 14.67 -11.73
N ARG A 335 -3.00 13.85 -11.04
CA ARG A 335 -2.32 14.26 -9.80
C ARG A 335 -1.37 15.44 -10.02
N VAL A 336 -0.56 15.39 -11.07
CA VAL A 336 0.40 16.47 -11.39
C VAL A 336 -0.33 17.74 -11.80
N GLU A 337 -1.36 17.64 -12.64
CA GLU A 337 -2.08 18.81 -13.14
C GLU A 337 -2.91 19.48 -12.04
N THR A 338 -3.56 18.69 -11.16
CA THR A 338 -4.32 19.24 -10.02
C THR A 338 -3.40 20.02 -9.09
N LEU A 339 -2.22 19.46 -8.77
CA LEU A 339 -1.21 20.16 -7.97
C LEU A 339 -0.76 21.46 -8.64
N ALA A 340 -0.48 21.42 -9.94
CA ALA A 340 -0.02 22.58 -10.69
C ALA A 340 -1.08 23.71 -10.72
N VAL A 341 -2.36 23.36 -10.84
CA VAL A 341 -3.48 24.32 -10.75
C VAL A 341 -3.51 24.98 -9.37
N LEU A 342 -3.46 24.19 -8.29
CA LEU A 342 -3.50 24.74 -6.92
C LEU A 342 -2.29 25.61 -6.60
N ARG A 343 -1.09 25.20 -7.02
CA ARG A 343 0.13 26.00 -6.86
C ARG A 343 0.03 27.36 -7.54
N ARG A 344 -0.51 27.39 -8.76
CA ARG A 344 -0.75 28.64 -9.49
C ARG A 344 -1.72 29.56 -8.74
N ILE A 345 -2.82 29.02 -8.23
CA ILE A 345 -3.81 29.80 -7.47
C ILE A 345 -3.19 30.38 -6.19
N LEU A 346 -2.32 29.62 -5.53
CA LEU A 346 -1.62 30.04 -4.32
C LEU A 346 -0.38 30.92 -4.60
N GLY A 347 0.01 31.11 -5.86
CA GLY A 347 1.16 31.91 -6.24
C GLY A 347 2.51 31.31 -5.84
N VAL A 348 2.60 29.98 -5.70
CA VAL A 348 3.87 29.27 -5.37
C VAL A 348 4.53 28.70 -6.62
N SER A 349 5.84 28.56 -6.56
CA SER A 349 6.68 28.15 -7.69
C SER A 349 6.30 26.76 -8.22
N SER A 350 6.18 26.63 -9.54
CA SER A 350 5.97 25.35 -10.24
C SER A 350 7.30 24.63 -10.49
N VAL A 351 7.30 23.30 -10.46
CA VAL A 351 8.49 22.52 -10.86
C VAL A 351 8.54 22.40 -12.39
N ALA A 352 9.74 22.30 -12.99
CA ALA A 352 9.94 22.27 -14.45
C ALA A 352 9.04 21.27 -15.22
N ARG A 353 8.68 20.15 -14.59
CA ARG A 353 7.77 19.14 -15.15
C ARG A 353 6.32 19.63 -15.22
N GLU A 354 5.88 20.41 -14.24
CA GLU A 354 4.55 21.02 -14.19
C GLU A 354 4.45 22.13 -15.23
N GLN A 355 5.50 22.95 -15.39
CA GLN A 355 5.53 24.05 -16.36
C GLN A 355 5.33 23.57 -17.80
N LYS A 356 6.05 22.52 -18.23
CA LYS A 356 5.88 21.90 -19.57
C LYS A 356 4.48 21.36 -19.84
N LEU A 357 3.75 20.95 -18.80
CA LEU A 357 2.38 20.43 -18.91
C LEU A 357 1.37 21.57 -18.92
N LEU A 358 1.57 22.58 -18.08
CA LEU A 358 0.75 23.80 -18.04
C LEU A 358 0.75 24.55 -19.37
N ASP A 359 1.88 24.58 -20.09
CA ASP A 359 1.99 25.20 -21.41
C ASP A 359 1.17 24.43 -22.47
N ARG A 360 1.05 23.10 -22.34
CA ARG A 360 0.17 22.28 -23.20
C ARG A 360 -1.30 22.53 -22.91
N THR A 361 -1.69 22.74 -21.65
CA THR A 361 -3.08 23.05 -21.28
C THR A 361 -3.48 24.44 -21.79
N ARG A 362 -2.57 25.44 -21.70
CA ARG A 362 -2.78 26.78 -22.29
C ARG A 362 -2.98 26.73 -23.81
N SER A 363 -2.18 25.96 -24.54
CA SER A 363 -2.35 25.77 -25.99
C SER A 363 -3.72 25.18 -26.35
N LYS A 364 -4.25 24.24 -25.55
CA LYS A 364 -5.59 23.66 -25.78
C LYS A 364 -6.74 24.63 -25.49
N VAL A 365 -6.60 25.50 -24.49
CA VAL A 365 -7.64 26.50 -24.15
C VAL A 365 -7.68 27.61 -25.20
N ASN A 366 -6.53 28.10 -25.66
CA ASN A 366 -6.47 29.12 -26.73
C ASN A 366 -7.05 28.60 -28.05
N ASN A 367 -6.72 27.36 -28.45
CA ASN A 367 -7.27 26.77 -29.67
C ASN A 367 -8.80 26.55 -29.61
N LYS A 368 -9.37 26.41 -28.40
CA LYS A 368 -10.82 26.23 -28.21
C LYS A 368 -11.58 27.57 -28.20
N ALA A 369 -10.92 28.64 -27.76
CA ALA A 369 -11.44 30.00 -27.85
C ALA A 369 -11.40 30.54 -29.30
N GLU A 370 -10.36 30.21 -30.06
CA GLU A 370 -10.24 30.57 -31.49
C GLU A 370 -11.20 29.77 -32.39
N ALA A 371 -11.60 28.56 -32.00
CA ALA A 371 -12.57 27.75 -32.74
C ALA A 371 -14.04 28.12 -32.45
N GLN A 372 -14.29 29.06 -31.54
CA GLN A 372 -15.63 29.55 -31.15
C GLN A 372 -15.84 31.05 -31.49
N ALA A 373 -14.82 31.70 -32.06
CA ALA A 373 -14.91 33.00 -32.72
C ALA A 373 -14.97 32.80 -34.24
#